data_AF-A0A9D1Y296-F1
#
_entry.id   AF-A0A9D1Y296-F1
#
_cell.length_a   1.000
_cell.length_b   1.000
_cell.length_c   1.000
_cell.angle_alpha   90.00
_cell.angle_beta   90.00
_cell.angle_gamma   90.00
#
_symmetry.space_group_name_H-M   'P 1'
#
loop_
_entity.id
_entity.type
_entity.pdbx_description
1 polymer ?
#
loop_
_entity_poly.entity_id
_entity_poly.type
_entity_poly.pdbx_seq_one_letter_code
_entity_poly.pdbx_strand_id
1 'polypeptide(L)' 'MTPPPGFGARDITTQSSVCTGETLVGFLDAQTGKLLQAVVVRSPADIAAFYRAYGYEPPRQK' A
#
# COMPACT_ATOMS: atom_id res chain seq x y z
N MET A 1 3.30 6.80 11.51
CA MET A 1 1.91 6.31 11.51
C MET A 1 1.90 4.92 12.12
N THR A 2 0.78 4.47 12.69
CA THR A 2 0.66 3.10 13.22
C THR A 2 -0.15 2.26 12.24
N PRO A 3 0.31 1.06 11.86
CA PRO A 3 -0.45 0.18 10.97
C PRO A 3 -1.74 -0.29 11.64
N PRO A 4 -2.75 -0.75 10.87
CA PRO A 4 -3.96 -1.33 11.44
C PRO A 4 -3.61 -2.58 12.29
N PRO A 5 -4.36 -2.87 13.36
CA PRO A 5 -4.09 -4.02 14.22
C PRO A 5 -4.05 -5.33 13.42
N GLY A 6 -2.95 -6.09 13.54
CA GLY A 6 -2.76 -7.36 12.83
C GLY A 6 -2.16 -7.25 11.43
N PHE A 7 -1.90 -6.04 10.93
CA PHE A 7 -1.29 -5.81 9.62
C PHE A 7 0.17 -5.40 9.74
N GLY A 8 1.00 -5.86 8.80
CA GLY A 8 2.42 -5.55 8.72
C GLY A 8 2.89 -5.25 7.30
N ALA A 9 4.19 -5.10 7.12
CA ALA A 9 4.81 -4.80 5.82
C ALA A 9 4.42 -5.79 4.71
N ARG A 10 4.20 -7.07 5.08
CA ARG A 10 3.81 -8.14 4.15
C ARG A 10 2.42 -7.94 3.53
N ASP A 11 1.56 -7.19 4.20
CA ASP A 11 0.18 -6.96 3.77
C ASP A 11 0.09 -5.70 2.91
N ILE A 12 1.18 -4.95 2.74
CA ILE A 12 1.21 -3.77 1.89
C ILE A 12 1.25 -4.20 0.43
N THR A 13 0.25 -3.80 -0.34
CA THR A 13 0.16 -4.08 -1.78
C THR A 13 -0.33 -2.85 -2.55
N THR A 14 -0.22 -2.93 -3.87
CA THR A 14 -0.84 -1.98 -4.78
C THR A 14 -2.02 -2.61 -5.50
N GLN A 15 -3.13 -1.90 -5.62
CA GLN A 15 -4.24 -2.26 -6.52
C GLN A 15 -4.43 -1.15 -7.56
N SER A 16 -4.58 -1.54 -8.82
CA SER A 16 -4.86 -0.62 -9.91
C SER A 16 -6.30 -0.79 -10.38
N SER A 17 -7.02 0.32 -10.45
CA SER A 17 -8.37 0.38 -11.00
C SER A 17 -8.29 0.38 -12.53
N VAL A 18 -8.84 -0.65 -13.17
CA VAL A 18 -8.88 -0.75 -14.64
C VAL A 18 -9.78 0.34 -15.24
N CYS A 19 -10.81 0.78 -14.52
CA CYS A 19 -11.77 1.77 -15.01
C CYS A 19 -11.25 3.22 -14.93
N THR A 20 -10.47 3.58 -13.91
CA THR A 20 -9.96 4.96 -13.71
C THR A 20 -8.47 5.10 -13.99
N GLY A 21 -7.73 3.99 -14.11
CA GLY A 21 -6.28 3.98 -14.26
C GLY A 21 -5.51 4.34 -12.98
N GLU A 22 -6.21 4.63 -11.89
CA GLU A 22 -5.59 4.99 -10.62
C GLU A 22 -5.03 3.77 -9.92
N THR A 23 -3.82 3.89 -9.40
CA THR A 23 -3.21 2.88 -8.54
C THR A 23 -3.27 3.37 -7.10
N LEU A 24 -3.64 2.48 -6.19
CA LEU A 24 -3.65 2.70 -4.76
C LEU A 24 -2.57 1.83 -4.11
N VAL A 25 -1.92 2.31 -3.05
CA VAL A 25 -1.08 1.52 -2.14
C VAL A 25 -1.70 1.53 -0.76
N GLY A 26 -1.77 0.38 -0.09
CA GLY A 26 -2.35 0.25 1.24
C GLY A 26 -2.16 -1.15 1.82
N PHE A 27 -2.74 -1.41 2.99
CA PHE A 27 -2.75 -2.75 3.60
C PHE A 27 -3.93 -3.57 3.05
N LEU A 28 -3.66 -4.70 2.41
CA LEU A 28 -4.68 -5.59 1.89
C LEU A 28 -5.32 -6.40 3.01
N ASP A 29 -6.60 -6.15 3.24
CA ASP A 29 -7.42 -7.05 4.03
C ASP A 29 -7.83 -8.24 3.16
N ALA A 30 -7.25 -9.41 3.44
CA ALA A 30 -7.54 -10.65 2.72
C ALA A 30 -8.97 -11.17 2.94
N GLN A 31 -9.66 -10.74 4.00
CA GLN A 31 -11.06 -11.13 4.26
C GLN A 31 -12.03 -10.36 3.37
N THR A 32 -11.79 -9.05 3.19
CA THR A 32 -12.70 -8.16 2.46
C THR A 32 -12.22 -7.82 1.05
N GLY A 33 -10.96 -8.10 0.73
CA GLY A 33 -10.32 -7.73 -0.54
C GLY A 33 -10.00 -6.24 -0.68
N LYS A 34 -10.20 -5.45 0.38
CA LYS A 34 -10.06 -3.99 0.36
C LYS A 34 -8.69 -3.54 0.84
N LEU A 35 -8.20 -2.43 0.29
CA LEU A 35 -7.04 -1.73 0.82
C LEU A 35 -7.45 -0.82 1.99
N LEU A 36 -6.85 -1.04 3.15
CA LEU A 36 -6.95 -0.20 4.33
C LEU A 36 -5.84 0.86 4.33
N GLN A 37 -6.18 2.05 4.86
CA GLN A 37 -5.31 3.22 4.86
C GLN A 37 -4.67 3.49 3.49
N ALA A 38 -5.45 3.28 2.42
CA ALA A 38 -4.96 3.36 1.05
C ALA A 38 -4.71 4.80 0.61
N VAL A 39 -3.67 5.03 -0.18
CA VAL A 39 -3.37 6.31 -0.81
C VAL A 39 -3.15 6.15 -2.31
N VAL A 40 -3.45 7.19 -3.08
CA VAL A 40 -3.25 7.19 -4.53
C VAL A 40 -1.76 7.30 -4.85
N VAL A 41 -1.28 6.36 -5.67
CA VAL A 41 0.07 6.31 -6.22
C VAL A 41 0.09 7.15 -7.49
N ARG A 42 0.83 8.26 -7.45
CA ARG A 42 1.15 9.09 -8.63
C ARG A 42 2.51 8.74 -9.20
N SER A 43 3.41 8.20 -8.37
CA SER A 43 4.75 7.77 -8.75
C SER A 43 5.24 6.60 -7.87
N PRO A 44 6.27 5.84 -8.32
CA PRO A 44 6.89 4.81 -7.47
C PRO A 44 7.41 5.33 -6.13
N ALA A 45 7.73 6.63 -6.04
CA ALA A 45 8.16 7.27 -4.79
C ALA A 45 7.05 7.28 -3.72
N ASP A 46 5.77 7.30 -4.13
CA ASP A 46 4.64 7.28 -3.19
C ASP A 46 4.53 5.92 -2.48
N ILE A 47 4.85 4.84 -3.20
CA ILE A 47 4.96 3.50 -2.61
C ILE A 47 6.07 3.50 -1.56
N ALA A 48 7.26 4.03 -1.91
CA ALA A 48 8.37 4.11 -0.97
C ALA A 48 8.06 4.99 0.25
N ALA A 49 7.37 6.11 0.05
CA ALA A 49 6.92 7.00 1.11
C ALA A 49 5.92 6.30 2.03
N PHE A 50 4.99 5.51 1.47
CA PHE A 50 4.02 4.73 2.25
C PHE A 50 4.72 3.76 3.21
N TYR A 51 5.65 2.93 2.71
CA TYR A 51 6.42 2.01 3.56
C TYR A 51 7.15 2.74 4.69
N ARG A 52 7.84 3.83 4.34
CA ARG A 52 8.59 4.65 5.32
C ARG A 52 7.71 5.32 6.37
N ALA A 53 6.48 5.71 6.03
CA ALA A 53 5.53 6.33 6.96
C ALA A 53 5.13 5.39 8.13
N TYR A 54 5.24 4.07 7.92
CA TYR A 54 5.04 3.03 8.91
C TYR A 54 6.34 2.42 9.45
N GLY A 55 7.51 2.97 9.07
CA GLY A 55 8.81 2.49 9.52
C GLY A 55 9.32 1.24 8.81
N TYR A 56 8.76 0.92 7.63
CA TYR A 56 9.20 -0.22 6.82
C TYR A 56 10.13 0.19 5.69
N GLU A 57 10.95 -0.76 5.24
CA GLU A 57 11.74 -0.60 4.02
C GLU A 57 10.91 -0.99 2.79
N PRO A 58 10.88 -0.16 1.74
CA PRO A 58 10.19 -0.51 0.51
C PRO A 58 10.89 -1.68 -0.19
N PRO A 59 10.13 -2.55 -0.88
CA PRO A 59 10.72 -3.65 -1.63
C PRO A 59 11.64 -3.08 -2.71
N ARG A 60 12.81 -3.71 -2.88
CA ARG A 60 13.70 -3.40 -4.02
C ARG A 60 12.96 -3.79 -5.29
N GLN A 61 12.54 -2.80 -6.08
CA GLN A 61 12.08 -3.05 -7.43
C GLN A 61 13.24 -3.67 -8.21
N LYS A 62 13.02 -4.91 -8.67
CA LYS A 62 13.94 -5.67 -9.52
C LYS A 62 13.88 -5.17 -10.95
#